data_AF-A0AAV6VBB1-F1
#
_entry.id   AF-A0AAV6VBB1-F1
#
_cell.length_a   1.000
_cell.length_b   1.000
_cell.length_c   1.000
_cell.angle_alpha   90.00
_cell.angle_beta   90.00
_cell.angle_gamma   90.00
#
_symmetry.space_group_name_H-M   'P 1'
#
loop_
_entity.id
_entity.type
_entity.pdbx_description
1 polymer ?
#
loop_
_entity_poly.entity_id
_entity_poly.type
_entity_poly.pdbx_seq_one_letter_code
_entity_poly.pdbx_strand_id
1 'polypeptide(L)'
;MNCFIIYYCINCWLLKETLKGYITVMKTSNDILMLSKLHNRMTKLVSKFDDAFSNQVFWCSLQCVAKLFVYLFIFKDRGVLSMFGTGVIVVSASMSLMALILSASLVPESAERVKEEVNLIPLDSSNTLLNQFLIKMNSGVVHLTIWKIVCMRRSTVLSLFGAFFTYGILLK
;
A
#
# COMPACT_ATOMS: atom_id res chain seq x y z
N MET A 1 -4.86 16.07 9.01
CA MET A 1 -4.17 14.78 8.83
C MET A 1 -5.15 13.61 8.82
N ASN A 2 -5.99 13.43 9.85
CA ASN A 2 -6.92 12.29 9.92
C ASN A 2 -7.90 12.22 8.73
N CYS A 3 -8.45 13.36 8.27
CA CYS A 3 -9.30 13.40 7.08
C CYS A 3 -8.58 12.93 5.82
N PHE A 4 -7.31 13.29 5.65
CA PHE A 4 -6.48 12.83 4.53
C PHE A 4 -6.24 11.32 4.60
N ILE A 5 -5.89 10.80 5.78
CA ILE A 5 -5.66 9.36 5.98
C ILE A 5 -6.95 8.58 5.66
N ILE A 6 -8.10 9.01 6.18
CA ILE A 6 -9.39 8.38 5.88
C ILE A 6 -9.67 8.40 4.38
N TYR A 7 -9.52 9.56 3.73
CA TYR A 7 -9.71 9.70 2.29
C TYR A 7 -8.77 8.80 1.49
N TYR A 8 -7.49 8.73 1.87
CA TYR A 8 -6.50 7.88 1.24
C TYR A 8 -6.84 6.39 1.40
N CYS A 9 -7.26 5.97 2.59
CA CYS A 9 -7.72 4.61 2.85
C CYS A 9 -8.94 4.23 2.01
N ILE A 10 -9.92 5.13 1.87
CA ILE A 10 -11.10 4.92 1.03
C ILE A 10 -10.69 4.73 -0.43
N ASN A 11 -9.78 5.56 -0.95
CA ASN A 11 -9.31 5.42 -2.32
C ASN A 11 -8.50 4.13 -2.54
N CYS A 12 -7.66 3.72 -1.58
CA CYS A 12 -6.96 2.44 -1.65
C CYS A 12 -7.94 1.25 -1.65
N TRP A 13 -9.02 1.35 -0.87
CA TRP A 13 -10.09 0.35 -0.86
C TRP A 13 -10.87 0.33 -2.18
N LEU A 14 -11.17 1.49 -2.76
CA LEU A 14 -11.80 1.59 -4.07
C LEU A 14 -10.92 0.96 -5.16
N LEU A 15 -9.62 1.26 -5.15
CA LEU A 15 -8.63 0.64 -6.05
C LEU A 15 -8.62 -0.89 -5.93
N LYS A 16 -8.63 -1.40 -4.70
CA LYS A 16 -8.75 -2.84 -4.42
C LYS A 16 -10.03 -3.44 -5.03
N GLU A 17 -11.18 -2.82 -4.83
CA GLU A 17 -12.45 -3.30 -5.38
C GLU A 17 -12.47 -3.22 -6.92
N THR A 18 -11.87 -2.20 -7.53
CA THR A 18 -11.75 -2.14 -9.00
C THR A 18 -10.88 -3.27 -9.55
N LEU A 19 -9.79 -3.65 -8.87
CA LEU A 19 -8.95 -4.80 -9.23
C LEU A 19 -9.71 -6.11 -9.07
N LYS A 20 -10.53 -6.24 -8.02
CA LYS A 20 -11.39 -7.42 -7.83
C LYS A 20 -12.46 -7.53 -8.91
N GLY A 21 -13.11 -6.41 -9.27
CA GLY A 21 -14.05 -6.35 -10.39
C GLY A 21 -13.40 -6.74 -11.72
N TYR A 22 -12.14 -6.37 -11.93
CA TYR A 22 -11.38 -6.79 -13.10
C TYR A 22 -11.20 -8.32 -13.18
N ILE A 23 -10.93 -9.00 -12.07
CA ILE A 23 -10.86 -10.47 -12.02
C ILE A 23 -12.18 -11.08 -12.47
N THR A 24 -13.32 -10.55 -12.01
CA THR A 24 -14.65 -11.06 -12.39
C THR A 24 -14.91 -10.89 -13.90
N VAL A 25 -14.56 -9.73 -14.46
CA VAL A 25 -14.68 -9.47 -15.90
C VAL A 25 -13.80 -10.44 -16.70
N MET A 26 -12.56 -10.65 -16.25
CA MET A 26 -11.63 -11.60 -16.88
C MET A 26 -12.14 -13.02 -16.92
N LYS A 27 -12.82 -13.49 -15.86
CA LYS A 27 -13.43 -14.83 -15.85
C LYS A 27 -14.61 -14.98 -16.82
N THR A 28 -15.22 -13.87 -17.24
CA THR A 28 -16.44 -13.88 -18.07
C THR A 28 -16.16 -13.53 -19.54
N SER A 29 -15.09 -12.77 -19.82
CA SER A 29 -14.78 -12.28 -21.16
C SER A 29 -13.62 -13.04 -21.82
N ASN A 30 -13.82 -13.53 -23.05
CA ASN A 30 -12.76 -14.16 -23.86
C ASN A 30 -11.94 -13.16 -24.71
N ASP A 31 -12.26 -11.86 -24.67
CA ASP A 31 -11.57 -10.84 -25.50
C ASP A 31 -10.28 -10.33 -24.82
N ILE A 32 -9.16 -10.91 -25.22
CA ILE A 32 -7.80 -10.58 -24.75
C ILE A 32 -7.45 -9.10 -25.02
N LEU A 33 -7.96 -8.52 -26.11
CA LEU A 33 -7.62 -7.16 -26.53
C LEU A 33 -8.33 -6.13 -25.64
N MET A 34 -9.59 -6.42 -25.27
CA MET A 34 -10.31 -5.67 -24.25
C MET A 34 -9.64 -5.79 -22.88
N LEU A 35 -9.23 -7.00 -22.47
CA LEU A 35 -8.54 -7.25 -21.21
C LEU A 35 -7.21 -6.50 -21.10
N SER A 36 -6.42 -6.48 -22.16
CA SER A 36 -5.16 -5.73 -22.25
C SER A 36 -5.38 -4.22 -22.14
N LYS A 37 -6.38 -3.67 -22.83
CA LYS A 37 -6.73 -2.26 -22.72
C LYS A 37 -7.16 -1.89 -21.30
N LEU A 38 -7.95 -2.76 -20.66
CA LEU A 38 -8.45 -2.51 -19.31
C LEU A 38 -7.34 -2.62 -18.26
N HIS A 39 -6.44 -3.60 -18.37
CA HIS A 39 -5.24 -3.70 -17.56
C HIS A 39 -4.37 -2.43 -17.67
N ASN A 40 -4.12 -1.95 -18.89
CA ASN A 40 -3.33 -0.72 -19.09
C ASN A 40 -3.99 0.53 -18.50
N ARG A 41 -5.32 0.59 -18.47
CA ARG A 41 -6.04 1.68 -17.81
C ARG A 41 -5.90 1.59 -16.30
N MET A 42 -6.01 0.39 -15.73
CA MET A 42 -5.84 0.13 -14.30
C MET A 42 -4.44 0.49 -13.81
N THR A 43 -3.39 0.02 -14.51
CA THR A 43 -2.00 0.34 -14.15
C THR A 43 -1.72 1.83 -14.25
N LYS A 44 -2.22 2.51 -15.31
CA LYS A 44 -2.14 3.97 -15.42
C LYS A 44 -2.87 4.69 -14.30
N LEU A 45 -4.05 4.23 -13.91
CA LEU A 45 -4.83 4.83 -12.83
C LEU A 45 -4.08 4.74 -11.50
N VAL A 46 -3.53 3.56 -11.18
CA VAL A 46 -2.71 3.39 -9.97
C VAL A 46 -1.45 4.26 -10.02
N SER A 47 -0.76 4.35 -11.16
CA SER A 47 0.42 5.22 -11.28
C SER A 47 0.09 6.70 -11.08
N LYS A 48 -1.03 7.19 -11.63
CA LYS A 48 -1.49 8.56 -11.42
C LYS A 48 -1.90 8.82 -9.98
N PHE A 49 -2.52 7.83 -9.35
CA PHE A 49 -2.87 7.89 -7.93
C PHE A 49 -1.61 8.00 -7.07
N ASP A 50 -0.61 7.16 -7.34
CA ASP A 50 0.68 7.22 -6.66
C ASP A 50 1.34 8.59 -6.87
N ASP A 51 1.45 9.06 -8.12
CA ASP A 51 2.02 10.37 -8.43
C ASP A 51 1.36 11.53 -7.69
N ALA A 52 0.03 11.51 -7.56
CA ALA A 52 -0.73 12.57 -6.90
C ALA A 52 -0.55 12.57 -5.37
N PHE A 53 -0.55 11.39 -4.75
CA PHE A 53 -0.61 11.26 -3.29
C PHE A 53 0.73 10.92 -2.63
N SER A 54 1.74 10.47 -3.37
CA SER A 54 3.01 9.97 -2.83
C SER A 54 3.75 11.01 -1.97
N ASN A 55 3.73 12.29 -2.38
CA ASN A 55 4.30 13.39 -1.59
C ASN A 55 3.51 13.64 -0.30
N GLN A 56 2.17 13.68 -0.36
CA GLN A 56 1.33 13.91 0.82
C GLN A 56 1.43 12.75 1.82
N VAL A 57 1.51 11.53 1.31
CA VAL A 57 1.76 10.32 2.10
C VAL A 57 3.10 10.42 2.82
N PHE A 58 4.16 10.85 2.13
CA PHE A 58 5.47 11.04 2.75
C PHE A 58 5.43 12.00 3.94
N TRP A 59 4.82 13.17 3.78
CA TRP A 59 4.71 14.13 4.88
C TRP A 59 3.90 13.57 6.05
N CYS A 60 2.82 12.83 5.78
CA CYS A 60 2.03 12.18 6.83
C CYS A 60 2.84 11.10 7.57
N SER A 61 3.54 10.23 6.83
CA SER A 61 4.39 9.18 7.40
C SER A 61 5.52 9.79 8.23
N LEU A 62 6.21 10.83 7.73
CA LEU A 62 7.27 11.53 8.44
C LEU A 62 6.75 12.16 9.74
N GLN A 63 5.57 12.80 9.71
CA GLN A 63 4.95 13.37 10.91
C GLN A 63 4.60 12.29 11.95
N CYS A 64 4.06 11.14 11.53
CA CYS A 64 3.79 10.04 12.44
C CYS A 64 5.07 9.49 13.07
N VAL A 65 6.11 9.25 12.27
CA VAL A 65 7.40 8.75 12.77
C VAL A 65 8.07 9.76 13.69
N ALA A 66 8.11 11.04 13.32
CA ALA A 66 8.69 12.09 14.16
C ALA A 66 7.97 12.20 15.51
N LYS A 67 6.63 12.14 15.53
CA LYS A 67 5.85 12.10 16.78
C LYS A 67 6.27 10.90 17.64
N LEU A 68 6.30 9.71 17.06
CA LEU A 68 6.70 8.49 17.77
C LEU A 68 8.09 8.60 18.42
N PHE A 69 9.07 9.16 17.71
CA PHE A 69 10.41 9.40 18.27
C PHE A 69 10.42 10.43 19.39
N VAL A 70 9.76 11.59 19.21
CA VAL A 70 9.71 12.63 20.25
C VAL A 70 9.07 12.08 21.54
N TYR A 71 8.03 11.25 21.41
CA TYR A 71 7.39 10.63 22.58
C TYR A 71 8.26 9.58 23.25
N LEU A 72 9.08 8.81 22.53
CA LEU A 72 10.07 7.92 23.15
C LEU A 72 11.06 8.69 24.02
N PHE A 73 11.52 9.86 23.57
CA PHE A 73 12.40 10.73 24.37
C PHE A 73 11.70 11.29 25.60
N ILE A 74 10.47 11.79 25.48
CA ILE A 74 9.71 12.34 26.62
C ILE A 74 9.37 11.26 27.66
N PHE A 75 9.12 10.02 27.21
CA PHE A 75 8.84 8.89 28.10
C PHE A 75 10.00 8.56 29.04
N LYS A 76 11.24 8.88 28.64
CA LYS A 76 12.44 8.66 29.46
C LYS A 76 12.46 9.52 30.72
N ASP A 77 11.93 10.75 30.64
CA ASP A 77 12.12 11.78 31.67
C ASP A 77 10.89 12.07 32.55
N ARG A 78 9.73 11.42 32.34
CA ARG A 78 8.49 11.76 33.06
C ARG A 78 7.78 10.60 33.77
N GLY A 79 7.21 10.91 34.94
CA GLY A 79 6.47 9.98 35.81
C GLY A 79 5.08 9.56 35.30
N VAL A 80 4.50 8.58 36.00
CA VAL A 80 3.34 7.74 35.62
C VAL A 80 2.10 8.51 35.12
N LEU A 81 1.81 9.70 35.66
CA LEU A 81 0.63 10.48 35.25
C LEU A 81 0.74 11.05 33.82
N SER A 82 1.96 11.30 33.34
CA SER A 82 2.21 11.73 31.97
C SER A 82 2.15 10.58 30.96
N MET A 83 2.17 9.32 31.42
CA MET A 83 2.17 8.12 30.57
C MET A 83 0.83 7.89 29.87
N PHE A 84 -0.29 8.28 30.48
CA PHE A 84 -1.62 8.10 29.86
C PHE A 84 -1.82 9.01 28.64
N GLY A 85 -1.55 10.31 28.79
CA GLY A 85 -1.69 11.27 27.69
C GLY A 85 -0.70 11.01 26.55
N THR A 86 0.56 10.72 26.89
CA THR A 86 1.59 10.37 25.90
C THR A 86 1.30 9.02 25.25
N GLY A 87 0.79 8.04 25.99
CA GLY A 87 0.37 6.74 25.48
C GLY A 87 -0.74 6.83 24.45
N VAL A 88 -1.78 7.65 24.69
CA VAL A 88 -2.87 7.87 23.72
C VAL A 88 -2.33 8.45 22.41
N ILE A 89 -1.38 9.40 22.49
CA ILE A 89 -0.82 10.02 21.29
C ILE A 89 0.05 9.02 20.52
N VAL A 90 0.88 8.24 21.20
CA VAL A 90 1.68 7.17 20.59
C VAL A 90 0.79 6.16 19.89
N VAL A 91 -0.27 5.68 20.54
CA VAL A 91 -1.23 4.76 19.95
C VAL A 91 -1.90 5.40 18.72
N SER A 92 -2.34 6.65 18.81
CA SER A 92 -2.99 7.34 17.68
C SER A 92 -2.06 7.52 16.47
N ALA A 93 -0.78 7.83 16.69
CA ALA A 93 0.22 8.00 15.64
C ALA A 93 0.57 6.65 14.98
N SER A 94 0.73 5.60 15.79
CA SER A 94 0.94 4.23 15.32
C SER A 94 -0.24 3.72 14.49
N MET A 95 -1.47 3.92 14.97
CA MET A 95 -2.68 3.53 14.24
C MET A 95 -2.83 4.28 12.93
N SER A 96 -2.50 5.58 12.91
CA SER A 96 -2.50 6.39 11.70
C SER A 96 -1.48 5.90 10.65
N LEU A 97 -0.27 5.56 11.10
CA LEU A 97 0.79 5.02 10.25
C LEU A 97 0.43 3.63 9.72
N MET A 98 -0.09 2.75 10.58
CA MET A 98 -0.58 1.42 10.20
C MET A 98 -1.72 1.50 9.19
N ALA A 99 -2.73 2.35 9.43
CA ALA A 99 -3.86 2.51 8.52
C ALA A 99 -3.41 2.91 7.11
N LEU A 100 -2.44 3.83 7.02
CA LEU A 100 -1.89 4.30 5.76
C LEU A 100 -1.16 3.19 5.01
N ILE A 101 -0.23 2.50 5.68
CA ILE A 101 0.61 1.46 5.05
C ILE A 101 -0.22 0.23 4.70
N LEU A 102 -1.10 -0.24 5.60
CA LEU A 102 -1.95 -1.40 5.36
C LEU A 102 -2.94 -1.16 4.24
N SER A 103 -3.55 0.03 4.16
CA SER A 103 -4.47 0.36 3.06
C SER A 103 -3.72 0.40 1.74
N ALA A 104 -2.54 1.03 1.70
CA ALA A 104 -1.71 1.06 0.51
C ALA A 104 -1.25 -0.35 0.07
N SER A 105 -1.01 -1.28 1.00
CA SER A 105 -0.56 -2.64 0.67
C SER A 105 -1.66 -3.51 0.05
N LEU A 106 -2.94 -3.17 0.23
CA LEU A 106 -4.05 -3.92 -0.37
C LEU A 106 -4.05 -3.84 -1.90
N VAL A 107 -3.58 -2.74 -2.47
CA VAL A 107 -3.55 -2.50 -3.93
C VAL A 107 -2.54 -3.43 -4.62
N PRO A 108 -1.24 -3.47 -4.25
CA PRO A 108 -0.29 -4.40 -4.85
C PRO A 108 -0.65 -5.86 -4.58
N GLU A 109 -1.15 -6.21 -3.38
CA GLU A 109 -1.62 -7.57 -3.09
C GLU A 109 -2.76 -8.00 -4.03
N SER A 110 -3.68 -7.09 -4.33
CA SER A 110 -4.79 -7.39 -5.25
C SER A 110 -4.32 -7.46 -6.70
N ALA A 111 -3.34 -6.65 -7.09
CA ALA A 111 -2.74 -6.72 -8.41
C ALA A 111 -1.93 -8.02 -8.61
N GLU A 112 -1.30 -8.54 -7.55
CA GLU A 112 -0.61 -9.83 -7.57
C GLU A 112 -1.60 -10.98 -7.75
N ARG A 113 -2.75 -10.96 -7.06
CA ARG A 113 -3.84 -11.93 -7.28
C ARG A 113 -4.38 -11.90 -8.70
N VAL A 114 -4.50 -10.70 -9.30
CA VAL A 114 -4.87 -10.57 -10.71
C VAL A 114 -3.86 -11.31 -11.58
N LYS A 115 -2.56 -11.14 -11.34
CA LYS A 115 -1.50 -11.81 -12.08
C LYS A 115 -1.54 -13.33 -11.91
N GLU A 116 -1.81 -13.83 -10.70
CA GLU A 116 -2.00 -15.25 -10.42
C GLU A 116 -3.18 -15.83 -11.21
N GLU A 117 -4.34 -15.18 -11.17
CA GLU A 117 -5.55 -15.62 -11.89
C GLU A 117 -5.36 -15.62 -13.41
N VAL A 118 -4.58 -14.68 -13.96
CA VAL A 118 -4.26 -14.65 -15.39
C VAL A 118 -3.37 -15.83 -15.80
N ASN A 119 -2.42 -16.20 -14.94
CA ASN A 119 -1.53 -17.35 -15.20
C ASN A 119 -2.28 -18.70 -15.14
N LEU A 120 -3.49 -18.74 -14.56
CA LEU A 120 -4.34 -19.93 -14.55
C LEU A 120 -5.17 -20.09 -15.83
N ILE A 121 -5.21 -19.08 -16.71
CA ILE A 121 -5.91 -19.18 -17.99
C ILE A 121 -5.13 -20.17 -18.87
N PRO A 122 -5.79 -21.23 -19.41
CA PRO A 122 -5.12 -22.22 -20.22
C PRO A 122 -4.46 -21.55 -21.43
N LEU A 123 -3.15 -21.71 -21.51
CA LEU A 123 -2.31 -21.22 -22.59
C LEU A 123 -2.50 -22.11 -23.82
N ASP A 124 -3.32 -21.68 -24.76
CA ASP A 124 -3.19 -22.17 -26.13
C ASP A 124 -1.87 -21.60 -26.69
N SER A 125 -0.85 -22.47 -26.78
CA SER A 125 0.50 -22.14 -27.24
C SER A 125 0.57 -21.48 -28.63
N SER A 126 -0.51 -21.56 -29.41
CA SER A 126 -0.68 -20.92 -30.72
C SER A 126 -1.09 -19.44 -30.63
N ASN A 127 -1.54 -18.95 -29.47
CA ASN A 127 -2.16 -17.64 -29.34
C ASN A 127 -1.13 -16.57 -28.90
N THR A 128 -0.40 -16.04 -29.88
CA THR A 128 0.67 -15.04 -29.69
C THR A 128 0.22 -13.79 -28.93
N LEU A 129 -1.04 -13.38 -29.06
CA LEU A 129 -1.63 -12.26 -28.34
C LEU A 129 -1.77 -12.53 -26.83
N LEU A 130 -2.07 -13.76 -26.44
CA LEU A 130 -2.18 -14.18 -25.05
C LEU A 130 -0.81 -14.18 -24.38
N ASN A 131 0.23 -14.66 -25.09
CA ASN A 131 1.62 -14.61 -24.63
C ASN A 131 2.10 -13.17 -24.43
N GLN A 132 1.82 -12.27 -25.39
CA GLN A 132 2.19 -10.85 -25.25
C GLN A 132 1.47 -10.18 -24.07
N PHE A 133 0.21 -10.52 -23.84
CA PHE A 133 -0.57 -10.02 -22.71
C PHE A 133 -0.01 -10.49 -21.37
N LEU A 134 0.36 -11.78 -21.25
CA LEU A 134 0.98 -12.36 -20.06
C LEU A 134 2.34 -11.73 -19.75
N ILE A 135 3.20 -11.53 -20.76
CA ILE A 135 4.49 -10.85 -20.59
C ILE A 135 4.25 -9.43 -20.05
N LYS A 136 3.29 -8.71 -20.63
CA LYS A 136 2.94 -7.35 -20.22
C LYS A 136 2.43 -7.29 -18.78
N MET A 137 1.52 -8.18 -18.40
CA MET A 137 1.02 -8.36 -17.03
C MET A 137 2.14 -8.67 -16.05
N ASN A 138 3.05 -9.57 -16.42
CA ASN A 138 4.14 -9.99 -15.55
C ASN A 138 5.18 -8.89 -15.32
N SER A 139 5.36 -8.00 -16.32
CA SER A 139 6.25 -6.82 -16.25
C SER A 139 5.62 -5.60 -15.58
N GLY A 140 4.28 -5.50 -15.57
CA GLY A 140 3.53 -4.37 -15.05
C GLY A 140 3.41 -4.39 -13.53
N VAL A 141 4.46 -3.99 -12.83
CA VAL A 141 4.46 -3.95 -11.37
C VAL A 141 3.61 -2.78 -10.87
N VAL A 142 2.52 -3.08 -10.17
CA VAL A 142 1.62 -2.10 -9.55
C VAL A 142 1.97 -1.97 -8.08
N HIS A 143 2.63 -0.87 -7.70
CA HIS A 143 2.97 -0.58 -6.31
C HIS A 143 2.59 0.85 -5.95
N LEU A 144 2.16 1.04 -4.70
CA LEU A 144 2.02 2.36 -4.09
C LEU A 144 3.27 2.64 -3.26
N THR A 145 3.76 3.88 -3.32
CA THR A 145 5.06 4.26 -2.79
C THR A 145 4.99 5.49 -1.90
N ILE A 146 5.86 5.53 -0.90
CA ILE A 146 6.17 6.73 -0.15
C ILE A 146 7.29 7.46 -0.91
N TRP A 147 6.98 8.65 -1.43
CA TRP A 147 7.87 9.47 -2.27
C TRP A 147 8.51 8.73 -3.45
N LYS A 148 7.91 7.70 -4.06
CA LYS A 148 8.57 6.86 -5.10
C LYS A 148 9.84 6.14 -4.65
N ILE A 149 10.19 6.18 -3.36
CA ILE A 149 11.41 5.56 -2.81
C ILE A 149 11.06 4.25 -2.11
N VAL A 150 10.01 4.25 -1.29
CA VAL A 150 9.67 3.10 -0.45
C VAL A 150 8.34 2.50 -0.88
N CYS A 151 8.36 1.27 -1.37
CA CYS A 151 7.14 0.51 -1.64
C CYS A 151 6.39 0.21 -0.34
N MET A 152 5.10 0.55 -0.28
CA MET A 152 4.25 0.24 0.87
C MET A 152 3.78 -1.21 0.81
N ARG A 153 4.41 -2.06 1.63
CA ARG A 153 4.02 -3.46 1.83
C ARG A 153 3.73 -3.71 3.31
N ARG A 154 3.06 -4.81 3.65
CA ARG A 154 2.85 -5.20 5.05
C ARG A 154 4.18 -5.39 5.79
N SER A 155 5.22 -5.85 5.10
CA SER A 155 6.57 -5.95 5.65
C SER A 155 7.14 -4.60 6.10
N THR A 156 6.74 -3.50 5.47
CA THR A 156 7.13 -2.14 5.87
C THR A 156 6.63 -1.84 7.29
N VAL A 157 5.42 -2.29 7.66
CA VAL A 157 4.90 -2.15 9.03
C VAL A 157 5.79 -2.90 10.01
N LEU A 158 6.11 -4.17 9.75
CA LEU A 158 7.02 -4.95 10.61
C LEU A 158 8.39 -4.28 10.75
N SER A 159 8.96 -3.76 9.66
CA SER A 159 10.25 -3.07 9.70
C SER A 159 10.20 -1.80 10.57
N LEU A 160 9.09 -1.06 10.55
CA LEU A 160 8.89 0.13 11.38
C LEU A 160 8.74 -0.22 12.85
N PHE A 161 7.98 -1.27 13.18
CA PHE A 161 7.89 -1.75 14.56
C PHE A 161 9.22 -2.28 15.07
N GLY A 162 9.95 -3.04 14.23
CA GLY A 162 11.30 -3.50 14.54
C GLY A 162 12.24 -2.33 14.84
N ALA A 163 12.28 -1.33 13.95
CA ALA A 163 13.07 -0.12 14.17
C ALA A 163 12.67 0.60 15.46
N PHE A 164 11.37 0.80 15.70
CA PHE A 164 10.88 1.45 16.91
C PHE A 164 11.28 0.70 18.18
N PHE A 165 11.22 -0.64 18.17
CA PHE A 165 11.65 -1.48 19.28
C PHE A 165 13.17 -1.39 19.50
N THR A 166 13.97 -1.45 18.43
CA THR A 166 15.42 -1.29 18.50
C THR A 166 15.82 0.06 19.09
N TYR A 167 15.20 1.16 18.63
CA TYR A 167 15.46 2.50 19.17
C TYR A 167 14.94 2.63 20.61
N GLY A 168 13.81 2.01 20.95
CA GLY A 168 13.30 1.98 22.32
C GLY A 168 14.25 1.28 23.29
N ILE A 169 14.93 0.20 22.86
CA ILE A 169 15.97 -0.47 23.66
C ILE A 169 17.22 0.41 23.76
N LEU A 170 17.70 0.98 22.65
CA LEU A 170 18.91 1.81 22.63
C LEU A 170 18.79 3.09 23.47
N LEU A 171 17.58 3.65 23.57
CA LEU A 171 17.31 4.87 24.33
C LEU A 171 17.09 4.63 25.82
N LYS A 172 16.85 3.37 26.22
CA LYS A 172 16.71 2.94 27.62
C LYS A 172 18.08 2.88 28.29
#